data_AF-A0A674EK67-F1
#
_entry.id   AF-A0A674EK67-F1
#
_cell.length_a   1.000
_cell.length_b   1.000
_cell.length_c   1.000
_cell.angle_alpha   90.00
_cell.angle_beta   90.00
_cell.angle_gamma   90.00
#
_symmetry.space_group_name_H-M   'P 1'
#
loop_
_entity.id
_entity.type
_entity.pdbx_description
1 polymer ?
#
loop_
_entity_poly.entity_id
_entity_poly.type
_entity_poly.pdbx_seq_one_letter_code
_entity_poly.pdbx_strand_id
1 'polypeptide(L)'
;MSLKTAKTWCFRLIAVVLFFVSYYCSHVFLQSYGGTSKSPSTPSKSMCGGWLKQKKWESLNFNISRQTQLFFKLDDFFWRHNQSTLALPYGIKGSELLLLKVLAIIASYKMPASIDGLDCRTCAVIGNGFAIKNSSLGGIINEYDVVIRLNDAPVRGYEDDVGNKTTMRLFYPESASYNPSMHNDPDTLMVLVPFKQQDLRWLKEILYDEKRVLDVCAHTSVLSASLVRKGFWKPPPQIWLGSTSRIRVLDPHFLHGTASSLLQIPLHPKRKQKPVHPTTGILAVFVALNYCDVVHIAGFGYPASKNQEHPIHYYGYDTMKSMKDSYHDLTHEAEALKKLEDSGAIMYLHPHS
;
A
#
# COMPACT_ATOMS: atom_id res chain seq x y z
N MET A 1 -49.66 42.38 43.85
CA MET A 1 -48.97 41.06 43.82
C MET A 1 -48.46 40.74 45.22
N SER A 2 -48.76 39.54 45.73
CA SER A 2 -48.39 39.11 47.09
C SER A 2 -46.86 38.98 47.24
N LEU A 3 -46.34 39.36 48.40
CA LEU A 3 -44.91 39.29 48.76
C LEU A 3 -44.30 37.89 48.54
N LYS A 4 -45.14 36.84 48.59
CA LYS A 4 -44.75 35.45 48.29
C LYS A 4 -44.43 35.23 46.81
N THR A 5 -45.22 35.80 45.91
CA THR A 5 -45.05 35.66 44.45
C THR A 5 -43.78 36.37 43.96
N ALA A 6 -43.43 37.52 44.56
CA ALA A 6 -42.21 38.26 44.25
C ALA A 6 -40.94 37.47 44.65
N LYS A 7 -40.94 36.78 45.79
CA LYS A 7 -39.81 35.93 46.21
C LYS A 7 -39.59 34.76 45.25
N THR A 8 -40.64 34.06 44.83
CA THR A 8 -40.51 32.91 43.92
C THR A 8 -39.99 33.32 42.54
N TRP A 9 -40.43 34.48 42.02
CA TRP A 9 -39.91 35.04 40.78
C TRP A 9 -38.46 35.50 40.90
N CYS A 10 -38.07 36.08 42.04
CA CYS A 10 -36.69 36.48 42.29
C CYS A 10 -35.73 35.28 42.30
N PHE A 11 -36.10 34.17 42.95
CA PHE A 11 -35.30 32.94 42.92
C PHE A 11 -35.17 32.32 41.52
N ARG A 12 -36.23 32.36 40.70
CA ARG A 12 -36.16 31.89 39.31
C ARG A 12 -35.29 32.77 38.43
N LEU A 13 -35.36 34.09 38.61
CA LEU A 13 -34.50 35.05 37.90
C LEU A 13 -33.02 34.87 38.27
N ILE A 14 -32.71 34.65 39.54
CA ILE A 14 -31.34 34.38 40.00
C ILE A 14 -30.80 33.08 39.36
N ALA A 15 -31.60 32.02 39.31
CA ALA A 15 -31.19 30.77 38.67
C ALA A 15 -30.91 30.93 37.16
N VAL A 16 -31.74 31.71 36.46
CA VAL A 16 -31.54 32.00 35.03
C VAL A 16 -30.28 32.84 34.82
N VAL A 17 -30.06 33.87 35.63
CA VAL A 17 -28.84 34.70 35.56
C VAL A 17 -27.59 33.87 35.85
N LEU A 18 -27.61 33.00 36.86
CA LEU A 18 -26.48 32.11 37.16
C LEU A 18 -26.19 31.13 36.02
N PHE A 19 -27.22 30.62 35.33
CA PHE A 19 -27.05 29.76 34.16
C PHE A 19 -26.40 30.53 32.99
N PHE A 20 -26.85 31.76 32.71
CA PHE A 20 -26.25 32.58 31.66
C PHE A 20 -24.81 33.01 31.99
N VAL A 21 -24.51 33.34 33.25
CA VAL A 21 -23.14 33.67 33.69
C VAL A 21 -22.23 32.45 33.60
N SER A 22 -22.69 31.26 34.01
CA SER A 22 -21.97 29.99 33.85
C SER A 22 -21.69 29.65 32.39
N TYR A 23 -22.69 29.81 31.51
CA TYR A 23 -22.56 29.60 30.08
C TYR A 23 -21.55 30.60 29.47
N TYR A 24 -21.65 31.89 29.81
CA TYR A 24 -20.72 32.91 29.32
C TYR A 24 -19.30 32.71 29.83
N CYS A 25 -19.12 32.40 31.12
CA CYS A 25 -17.80 32.09 31.67
C CYS A 25 -17.21 30.85 31.00
N SER A 26 -18.00 29.79 30.77
CA SER A 26 -17.51 28.59 30.07
C SER A 26 -17.11 28.89 28.62
N HIS A 27 -17.88 29.74 27.93
CA HIS A 27 -17.58 30.16 26.56
C HIS A 27 -16.36 31.08 26.47
N VAL A 28 -16.18 31.98 27.45
CA VAL A 28 -15.01 32.86 27.56
C VAL A 28 -13.76 32.06 27.98
N PHE A 29 -13.89 31.06 28.85
CA PHE A 29 -12.79 30.13 29.18
C PHE A 29 -12.41 29.25 27.97
N LEU A 30 -13.38 28.81 27.15
CA LEU A 30 -13.09 28.13 25.88
C LEU A 30 -12.38 29.04 24.87
N GLN A 31 -12.77 30.32 24.79
CA GLN A 31 -12.13 31.30 23.89
C GLN A 31 -10.76 31.77 24.39
N SER A 32 -10.53 31.79 25.71
CA SER A 32 -9.23 32.15 26.31
C SER A 32 -8.19 31.04 26.22
N TYR A 33 -8.60 29.80 25.91
CA TYR A 33 -7.71 28.71 25.44
C TYR A 33 -7.46 28.76 23.92
N GLY A 34 -7.86 29.83 23.24
CA GLY A 34 -7.31 30.25 21.96
C GLY A 34 -5.90 30.81 22.13
N GLY A 35 -5.00 30.04 22.75
CA GLY A 35 -3.57 30.30 22.70
C GLY A 35 -3.17 30.38 21.24
N THR A 36 -2.36 31.38 20.90
CA THR A 36 -1.74 31.54 19.58
C THR A 36 -1.09 30.23 19.15
N SER A 37 -1.85 29.43 18.39
CA SER A 37 -1.33 28.30 17.63
C SER A 37 -0.40 28.92 16.60
N LYS A 38 0.89 28.99 16.95
CA LYS A 38 1.93 28.92 15.93
C LYS A 38 1.57 27.67 15.14
N SER A 39 1.15 27.86 13.89
CA SER A 39 0.96 26.77 12.92
C SER A 39 2.11 25.78 13.14
N PRO A 40 1.84 24.52 13.51
CA PRO A 40 2.90 23.53 13.55
C PRO A 40 3.51 23.53 12.17
N SER A 41 4.81 23.77 12.08
CA SER A 41 5.54 23.51 10.85
C SER A 41 5.28 22.06 10.48
N THR A 42 4.57 21.84 9.36
CA THR A 42 4.27 20.53 8.79
C THR A 42 5.51 19.62 8.86
N PRO A 43 5.43 18.42 9.49
CA PRO A 43 6.56 17.48 9.61
C PRO A 43 7.21 17.14 8.25
N SER A 44 6.41 17.06 7.18
CA SER A 44 6.86 16.81 5.81
C SER A 44 7.94 17.81 5.33
N LYS A 45 7.83 19.11 5.66
CA LYS A 45 8.81 20.12 5.23
C LYS A 45 10.17 19.97 5.88
N SER A 46 10.25 19.49 7.13
CA SER A 46 11.53 19.29 7.82
C SER A 46 12.26 18.04 7.29
N MET A 47 11.53 16.97 6.98
CA MET A 47 12.08 15.73 6.45
C MET A 47 12.72 15.93 5.08
N CYS A 48 12.01 16.61 4.17
CA CYS A 48 12.54 16.94 2.85
C CYS A 48 13.75 17.88 2.90
N GLY A 49 13.77 18.86 3.81
CA GLY A 49 14.88 19.80 3.98
C GLY A 49 16.18 19.16 4.50
N GLY A 50 16.08 18.13 5.34
CA GLY A 50 17.23 17.33 5.79
C GLY A 50 17.72 16.36 4.71
N TRP A 51 16.80 15.73 3.99
CA TRP A 51 17.09 14.73 2.96
C TRP A 51 17.82 15.30 1.74
N LEU A 52 17.43 16.51 1.29
CA LEU A 52 18.11 17.26 0.22
C LEU A 52 19.60 17.51 0.50
N LYS A 53 20.02 17.54 1.78
CA LYS A 53 21.43 17.71 2.17
C LYS A 53 22.21 16.39 2.19
N GLN A 54 21.55 15.25 2.08
CA GLN A 54 22.12 13.93 2.32
C GLN A 54 22.07 13.04 1.06
N LYS A 55 22.61 13.54 -0.07
CA LYS A 55 22.80 12.86 -1.37
C LYS A 55 23.63 11.53 -1.33
N LYS A 56 23.55 10.72 -0.28
CA LYS A 56 24.28 9.44 -0.13
C LYS A 56 23.85 8.35 -1.13
N TRP A 57 22.70 8.51 -1.75
CA TRP A 57 22.07 7.60 -2.72
C TRP A 57 22.81 7.47 -4.04
N GLU A 58 23.60 8.48 -4.40
CA GLU A 58 24.43 8.48 -5.62
C GLU A 58 25.42 7.29 -5.64
N SER A 59 25.70 6.69 -4.48
CA SER A 59 26.54 5.50 -4.34
C SER A 59 25.91 4.17 -4.78
N LEU A 60 24.57 4.12 -4.93
CA LEU A 60 23.86 2.85 -5.18
C LEU A 60 23.81 2.43 -6.67
N ASN A 61 24.41 3.19 -7.60
CA ASN A 61 24.39 2.89 -9.05
C ASN A 61 22.98 2.60 -9.64
N PHE A 62 21.91 2.99 -8.96
CA PHE A 62 20.55 2.87 -9.49
C PHE A 62 20.23 4.12 -10.31
N ASN A 63 19.87 3.93 -11.58
CA ASN A 63 19.35 5.02 -12.41
C ASN A 63 17.89 5.31 -12.01
N ILE A 64 17.71 5.92 -10.84
CA ILE A 64 16.40 6.27 -10.28
C ILE A 64 15.92 7.55 -10.97
N SER A 65 14.86 7.45 -11.78
CA SER A 65 14.20 8.60 -12.40
C SER A 65 12.94 8.96 -11.61
N ARG A 66 12.82 10.21 -11.15
CA ARG A 66 11.69 10.66 -10.31
C ARG A 66 10.42 11.00 -11.11
N GLN A 67 10.54 11.04 -12.44
CA GLN A 67 9.43 11.21 -13.38
C GLN A 67 8.97 9.86 -13.95
N THR A 68 9.39 8.74 -13.35
CA THR A 68 9.04 7.42 -13.86
C THR A 68 7.54 7.18 -13.72
N GLN A 69 6.91 6.78 -14.82
CA GLN A 69 5.52 6.33 -14.81
C GLN A 69 5.44 4.95 -14.16
N LEU A 70 4.73 4.86 -13.04
CA LEU A 70 4.62 3.60 -12.27
C LEU A 70 3.76 2.55 -12.97
N PHE A 71 2.72 3.01 -13.67
CA PHE A 71 1.64 2.17 -14.15
C PHE A 71 1.62 2.12 -15.67
N PHE A 72 1.21 0.98 -16.21
CA PHE A 72 0.99 0.84 -17.64
C PHE A 72 -0.13 1.77 -18.13
N LYS A 73 0.06 2.31 -19.34
CA LYS A 73 -0.97 3.02 -20.10
C LYS A 73 -1.25 2.30 -21.42
N LEU A 74 -2.45 2.48 -21.95
CA LEU A 74 -2.84 1.86 -23.21
C LEU A 74 -1.93 2.27 -24.38
N ASP A 75 -1.49 3.54 -24.40
CA ASP A 75 -0.60 4.10 -25.42
C ASP A 75 0.75 3.39 -25.53
N ASP A 76 1.18 2.67 -24.49
CA ASP A 76 2.39 1.86 -24.51
C ASP A 76 2.34 0.75 -25.57
N PHE A 77 1.15 0.35 -26.01
CA PHE A 77 0.97 -0.75 -26.97
C PHE A 77 0.88 -0.28 -28.42
N PHE A 78 0.51 0.97 -28.67
CA PHE A 78 0.33 1.50 -30.02
C PHE A 78 1.64 1.97 -30.66
N TRP A 79 2.63 2.35 -29.84
CA TRP A 79 3.86 3.01 -30.30
C TRP A 79 5.17 2.30 -29.92
N ARG A 80 5.13 1.18 -29.17
CA ARG A 80 6.36 0.43 -28.83
C ARG A 80 6.78 -0.48 -29.99
N HIS A 81 7.84 -0.07 -30.69
CA HIS A 81 8.53 -0.89 -31.70
C HIS A 81 9.32 -2.08 -31.11
N ASN A 82 9.62 -2.07 -29.80
CA ASN A 82 10.32 -3.17 -29.13
C ASN A 82 9.36 -4.01 -28.27
N GLN A 83 8.97 -5.17 -28.79
CA GLN A 83 8.30 -6.20 -28.03
C GLN A 83 9.25 -6.70 -26.92
N SER A 84 8.76 -6.77 -25.69
CA SER A 84 9.56 -7.31 -24.57
C SER A 84 10.00 -8.73 -24.88
N THR A 85 11.27 -9.05 -24.67
CA THR A 85 11.80 -10.40 -24.86
C THR A 85 11.49 -11.32 -23.67
N LEU A 86 11.11 -10.74 -22.53
CA LEU A 86 10.81 -11.41 -21.26
C LEU A 86 9.29 -11.53 -21.06
N ALA A 87 8.85 -12.67 -20.53
CA ALA A 87 7.49 -12.83 -20.07
C ALA A 87 7.31 -12.22 -18.66
N LEU A 88 6.07 -12.15 -18.19
CA LEU A 88 5.79 -11.85 -16.78
C LEU A 88 6.56 -12.84 -15.88
N PRO A 89 7.09 -12.40 -14.72
CA PRO A 89 6.92 -11.09 -14.08
C PRO A 89 7.84 -9.96 -14.57
N TYR A 90 8.79 -10.22 -15.48
CA TYR A 90 9.88 -9.29 -15.81
C TYR A 90 9.70 -8.55 -17.14
N GLY A 91 8.65 -8.88 -17.87
CA GLY A 91 8.29 -8.28 -19.15
C GLY A 91 6.86 -8.65 -19.52
N ILE A 92 6.48 -8.46 -20.78
CA ILE A 92 5.09 -8.66 -21.23
C ILE A 92 4.93 -9.72 -22.30
N LYS A 93 5.99 -10.41 -22.70
CA LYS A 93 5.98 -11.40 -23.80
C LYS A 93 4.86 -12.42 -23.62
N GLY A 94 3.99 -12.52 -24.62
CA GLY A 94 2.86 -13.45 -24.67
C GLY A 94 1.64 -13.03 -23.83
N SER A 95 1.70 -11.90 -23.13
CA SER A 95 0.63 -11.39 -22.25
C SER A 95 -0.03 -10.11 -22.78
N GLU A 96 0.43 -9.62 -23.93
CA GLU A 96 0.11 -8.31 -24.51
C GLU A 96 -1.38 -8.17 -24.78
N LEU A 97 -2.01 -9.19 -25.36
CA LEU A 97 -3.44 -9.16 -25.67
C LEU A 97 -4.32 -9.10 -24.40
N LEU A 98 -3.93 -9.81 -23.33
CA LEU A 98 -4.65 -9.74 -22.06
C LEU A 98 -4.47 -8.37 -21.42
N LEU A 99 -3.26 -7.84 -21.45
CA LEU A 99 -2.95 -6.53 -20.89
C LEU A 99 -3.68 -5.40 -21.62
N LEU A 100 -3.75 -5.46 -22.97
CA LEU A 100 -4.55 -4.56 -23.79
C LEU A 100 -6.03 -4.56 -23.38
N LYS A 101 -6.64 -5.75 -23.20
CA LYS A 101 -8.04 -5.86 -22.79
C LYS A 101 -8.29 -5.29 -21.39
N VAL A 102 -7.38 -5.56 -20.45
CA VAL A 102 -7.43 -4.96 -19.11
C VAL A 102 -7.34 -3.44 -19.22
N LEU A 103 -6.29 -2.93 -19.90
CA LEU A 103 -6.01 -1.49 -20.02
C LEU A 103 -7.11 -0.70 -20.74
N ALA A 104 -7.87 -1.34 -21.64
CA ALA A 104 -9.00 -0.71 -22.30
C ALA A 104 -10.14 -0.32 -21.35
N ILE A 105 -10.26 -0.99 -20.19
CA ILE A 105 -11.29 -0.69 -19.17
C ILE A 105 -10.75 0.26 -18.09
N ILE A 106 -9.50 0.09 -17.67
CA ILE A 106 -8.88 0.99 -16.66
C ILE A 106 -8.41 2.28 -17.33
N ALA A 107 -9.34 3.23 -17.46
CA ALA A 107 -9.10 4.51 -18.13
C ALA A 107 -8.07 5.43 -17.43
N SER A 108 -7.72 5.17 -16.17
CA SER A 108 -6.77 5.99 -15.42
C SER A 108 -5.52 5.21 -15.05
N TYR A 109 -4.36 5.77 -15.40
CA TYR A 109 -3.03 5.22 -15.17
C TYR A 109 -2.10 6.22 -14.45
N LYS A 110 -2.65 7.35 -13.99
CA LYS A 110 -1.87 8.38 -13.26
C LYS A 110 -2.04 8.24 -11.75
N MET A 111 -1.05 8.74 -11.04
CA MET A 111 -1.17 9.07 -9.62
C MET A 111 -2.12 10.27 -9.45
N PRO A 112 -2.76 10.44 -8.27
CA PRO A 112 -3.58 11.61 -8.00
C PRO A 112 -2.76 12.90 -8.15
N ALA A 113 -3.31 13.92 -8.80
CA ALA A 113 -2.60 15.18 -9.05
C ALA A 113 -2.14 15.89 -7.77
N SER A 114 -2.85 15.67 -6.65
CA SER A 114 -2.47 16.16 -5.32
C SER A 114 -1.16 15.59 -4.79
N ILE A 115 -0.74 14.42 -5.28
CA ILE A 115 0.52 13.76 -4.92
C ILE A 115 1.57 14.01 -6.00
N ASP A 116 1.17 13.88 -7.27
CA ASP A 116 2.07 14.02 -8.41
C ASP A 116 2.64 15.44 -8.57
N GLY A 117 1.89 16.45 -8.09
CA GLY A 117 2.31 17.85 -8.09
C GLY A 117 3.13 18.28 -6.87
N LEU A 118 3.49 17.37 -5.96
CA LEU A 118 4.31 17.70 -4.79
C LEU A 118 5.78 17.88 -5.18
N ASP A 119 6.39 18.97 -4.72
CA ASP A 119 7.84 19.21 -4.88
C ASP A 119 8.69 18.18 -4.12
N CYS A 120 8.14 17.61 -3.05
CA CYS A 120 8.75 16.54 -2.28
C CYS A 120 7.69 15.57 -1.78
N ARG A 121 7.90 14.27 -2.06
CA ARG A 121 7.03 13.16 -1.71
C ARG A 121 7.65 12.33 -0.59
N THR A 122 7.03 12.36 0.59
CA THR A 122 7.35 11.46 1.70
C THR A 122 6.52 10.19 1.61
N CYS A 123 7.19 9.04 1.69
CA CYS A 123 6.55 7.74 1.53
C CYS A 123 6.84 6.82 2.72
N ALA A 124 5.80 6.17 3.21
CA ALA A 124 5.90 5.05 4.16
C ALA A 124 5.48 3.76 3.46
N VAL A 125 6.36 2.77 3.43
CA VAL A 125 6.04 1.40 2.99
C VAL A 125 5.78 0.55 4.22
N ILE A 126 4.56 0.02 4.33
CA ILE A 126 4.13 -0.78 5.48
C ILE A 126 4.08 -2.24 5.06
N GLY A 127 5.07 -3.00 5.53
CA GLY A 127 5.14 -4.44 5.42
C GLY A 127 4.16 -5.14 6.37
N ASN A 128 4.02 -6.45 6.17
CA ASN A 128 3.06 -7.26 6.92
C ASN A 128 3.67 -7.89 8.18
N GLY A 129 4.96 -7.68 8.41
CA GLY A 129 5.75 -8.36 9.44
C GLY A 129 5.29 -8.06 10.85
N PHE A 130 5.47 -9.03 11.75
CA PHE A 130 5.08 -8.90 13.16
C PHE A 130 5.79 -7.75 13.91
N ALA A 131 6.95 -7.31 13.43
CA ALA A 131 7.76 -6.27 14.07
C ALA A 131 7.03 -4.93 14.30
N ILE A 132 5.96 -4.65 13.54
CA ILE A 132 5.15 -3.43 13.72
C ILE A 132 4.11 -3.56 14.84
N LYS A 133 3.86 -4.76 15.37
CA LYS A 133 2.83 -4.98 16.40
C LYS A 133 3.24 -4.35 17.72
N ASN A 134 2.30 -3.69 18.39
CA ASN A 134 2.49 -2.91 19.62
C ASN A 134 3.54 -1.79 19.48
N SER A 135 3.72 -1.25 18.28
CA SER A 135 4.67 -0.16 18.01
C SER A 135 4.07 1.23 18.20
N SER A 136 2.73 1.36 18.21
CA SER A 136 2.02 2.65 18.28
C SER A 136 2.41 3.64 17.16
N LEU A 137 2.91 3.14 16.02
CA LEU A 137 3.38 3.97 14.91
C LEU A 137 2.26 4.58 14.06
N GLY A 138 1.01 4.20 14.29
CA GLY A 138 -0.10 4.52 13.40
C GLY A 138 -0.32 6.02 13.18
N GLY A 139 -0.19 6.82 14.25
CA GLY A 139 -0.23 8.28 14.15
C GLY A 139 0.88 8.83 13.25
N ILE A 140 2.11 8.34 13.39
CA ILE A 140 3.26 8.75 12.59
C ILE A 140 3.10 8.34 11.12
N ILE A 141 2.60 7.14 10.85
CA ILE A 141 2.39 6.62 9.50
C ILE A 141 1.38 7.48 8.72
N ASN A 142 0.35 7.99 9.40
CA ASN A 142 -0.68 8.80 8.76
C ASN A 142 -0.18 10.17 8.27
N GLU A 143 0.96 10.66 8.78
CA GLU A 143 1.55 11.96 8.41
C GLU A 143 2.30 11.93 7.05
N TYR A 144 2.59 10.76 6.49
CA TYR A 144 3.30 10.64 5.21
C TYR A 144 2.39 11.01 4.05
N ASP A 145 2.93 11.62 3.00
CA ASP A 145 2.15 11.98 1.80
C ASP A 145 1.56 10.73 1.14
N VAL A 146 2.39 9.67 1.00
CA VAL A 146 2.04 8.39 0.38
C VAL A 146 2.25 7.25 1.38
N VAL A 147 1.21 6.45 1.60
CA VAL A 147 1.30 5.19 2.36
C VAL A 147 1.08 4.01 1.42
N ILE A 148 2.09 3.16 1.29
CA ILE A 148 2.09 1.96 0.44
C ILE A 148 1.86 0.74 1.32
N ARG A 149 0.76 0.00 1.10
CA ARG A 149 0.44 -1.26 1.79
C ARG A 149 0.47 -2.44 0.83
N LEU A 150 0.48 -3.65 1.37
CA LEU A 150 0.71 -4.87 0.61
C LEU A 150 -0.36 -5.92 0.89
N ASN A 151 -0.69 -6.70 -0.12
CA ASN A 151 -1.50 -7.92 -0.01
C ASN A 151 -2.87 -7.66 0.67
N ASP A 152 -3.37 -8.64 1.43
CA ASP A 152 -4.65 -8.60 2.16
C ASP A 152 -4.49 -8.13 3.62
N ALA A 153 -3.40 -7.45 3.96
CA ALA A 153 -3.11 -7.03 5.33
C ALA A 153 -4.22 -6.13 5.90
N PRO A 154 -4.81 -6.46 7.07
CA PRO A 154 -5.89 -5.68 7.65
C PRO A 154 -5.33 -4.38 8.25
N VAL A 155 -6.15 -3.34 8.18
CA VAL A 155 -5.91 -2.06 8.86
C VAL A 155 -6.83 -1.91 10.06
N ARG A 156 -8.10 -2.31 9.90
CA ARG A 156 -9.10 -2.24 10.97
C ARG A 156 -8.74 -3.19 12.11
N GLY A 157 -8.76 -2.68 13.34
CA GLY A 157 -8.33 -3.37 14.55
C GLY A 157 -6.83 -3.32 14.81
N TYR A 158 -6.06 -2.62 13.97
CA TYR A 158 -4.61 -2.48 14.07
C TYR A 158 -4.14 -1.03 13.87
N GLU A 159 -5.06 -0.06 13.83
CA GLU A 159 -4.81 1.32 13.46
C GLU A 159 -3.77 2.00 14.35
N ASP A 160 -3.71 1.65 15.63
CA ASP A 160 -2.71 2.19 16.57
C ASP A 160 -1.28 1.88 16.11
N ASP A 161 -1.06 0.70 15.53
CA ASP A 161 0.26 0.25 15.07
C ASP A 161 0.52 0.60 13.61
N VAL A 162 -0.46 0.38 12.73
CA VAL A 162 -0.24 0.43 11.28
C VAL A 162 -0.81 1.69 10.63
N GLY A 163 -1.54 2.53 11.37
CA GLY A 163 -2.23 3.71 10.86
C GLY A 163 -3.49 3.34 10.07
N ASN A 164 -4.24 4.35 9.63
CA ASN A 164 -5.47 4.16 8.85
C ASN A 164 -5.39 4.69 7.42
N LYS A 165 -4.38 5.51 7.09
CA LYS A 165 -4.13 6.04 5.74
C LYS A 165 -3.59 4.96 4.81
N THR A 166 -4.12 4.88 3.59
CA THR A 166 -3.60 4.06 2.49
C THR A 166 -3.74 4.80 1.16
N THR A 167 -2.61 5.12 0.53
CA THR A 167 -2.60 5.79 -0.77
C THR A 167 -2.61 4.79 -1.92
N MET A 168 -1.82 3.73 -1.78
CA MET A 168 -1.79 2.64 -2.74
C MET A 168 -1.60 1.30 -2.03
N ARG A 169 -2.23 0.26 -2.57
CA ARG A 169 -2.08 -1.11 -2.10
C ARG A 169 -1.66 -2.01 -3.24
N LEU A 170 -0.45 -2.57 -3.14
CA LEU A 170 0.05 -3.55 -4.10
C LEU A 170 -0.54 -4.92 -3.77
N PHE A 171 -1.13 -5.56 -4.76
CA PHE A 171 -1.76 -6.87 -4.59
C PHE A 171 -1.65 -7.71 -5.86
N TYR A 172 -1.95 -8.99 -5.72
CA TYR A 172 -2.11 -9.95 -6.81
C TYR A 172 -3.34 -10.83 -6.48
N PRO A 173 -3.90 -11.60 -7.42
CA PRO A 173 -5.21 -12.24 -7.24
C PRO A 173 -5.32 -13.07 -5.95
N GLU A 174 -4.30 -13.85 -5.61
CA GLU A 174 -4.29 -14.70 -4.41
C GLU A 174 -4.20 -13.92 -3.09
N SER A 175 -3.82 -12.64 -3.14
CA SER A 175 -3.77 -11.70 -2.01
C SER A 175 -4.85 -10.61 -2.08
N ALA A 176 -5.83 -10.74 -2.99
CA ALA A 176 -6.93 -9.80 -3.11
C ALA A 176 -8.01 -10.07 -2.04
N SER A 177 -8.41 -9.03 -1.31
CA SER A 177 -9.65 -9.06 -0.52
C SER A 177 -10.86 -8.88 -1.43
N TYR A 178 -11.94 -9.62 -1.19
CA TYR A 178 -13.23 -9.47 -1.89
C TYR A 178 -13.75 -8.02 -1.88
N ASN A 179 -13.62 -7.34 -0.73
CA ASN A 179 -14.04 -5.94 -0.56
C ASN A 179 -12.83 -5.09 -0.15
N PRO A 180 -12.14 -4.44 -1.11
CA PRO A 180 -10.98 -3.61 -0.81
C PRO A 180 -11.32 -2.41 0.10
N SER A 181 -12.55 -1.89 0.06
CA SER A 181 -12.96 -0.72 0.86
C SER A 181 -13.03 -0.98 2.38
N MET A 182 -12.93 -2.23 2.84
CA MET A 182 -12.91 -2.53 4.28
C MET A 182 -11.62 -2.08 4.99
N HIS A 183 -10.48 -2.09 4.29
CA HIS A 183 -9.17 -1.87 4.92
C HIS A 183 -8.35 -0.79 4.21
N ASN A 184 -9.03 0.09 3.48
CA ASN A 184 -8.43 1.12 2.65
C ASN A 184 -9.33 2.37 2.64
N ASP A 185 -8.72 3.53 2.39
CA ASP A 185 -9.44 4.77 2.14
C ASP A 185 -10.25 4.68 0.83
N PRO A 186 -11.32 5.49 0.67
CA PRO A 186 -12.13 5.51 -0.55
C PRO A 186 -11.36 5.86 -1.83
N ASP A 187 -10.24 6.57 -1.71
CA ASP A 187 -9.42 7.03 -2.82
C ASP A 187 -8.17 6.17 -3.07
N THR A 188 -7.93 5.14 -2.24
CA THR A 188 -6.80 4.22 -2.37
C THR A 188 -6.71 3.62 -3.77
N LEU A 189 -5.52 3.66 -4.34
CA LEU A 189 -5.21 2.97 -5.59
C LEU A 189 -4.95 1.48 -5.34
N MET A 190 -5.72 0.63 -5.99
CA MET A 190 -5.51 -0.82 -5.99
C MET A 190 -4.56 -1.17 -7.15
N VAL A 191 -3.30 -1.46 -6.82
CA VAL A 191 -2.23 -1.68 -7.81
C VAL A 191 -2.00 -3.16 -8.00
N LEU A 192 -2.42 -3.71 -9.15
CA LEU A 192 -2.14 -5.09 -9.53
C LEU A 192 -0.66 -5.24 -9.89
N VAL A 193 0.00 -6.22 -9.27
CA VAL A 193 1.33 -6.71 -9.65
C VAL A 193 1.16 -7.99 -10.47
N PRO A 194 1.42 -7.97 -11.79
CA PRO A 194 1.22 -9.14 -12.64
C PRO A 194 2.44 -10.08 -12.57
N PHE A 195 2.32 -11.18 -11.80
CA PHE A 195 3.37 -12.19 -11.71
C PHE A 195 3.28 -13.23 -12.84
N LYS A 196 2.06 -13.50 -13.32
CA LYS A 196 1.76 -14.53 -14.32
C LYS A 196 0.57 -14.13 -15.19
N GLN A 197 0.43 -14.76 -16.36
CA GLN A 197 -0.67 -14.46 -17.29
C GLN A 197 -2.06 -14.67 -16.68
N GLN A 198 -2.18 -15.62 -15.76
CA GLN A 198 -3.39 -15.92 -15.02
C GLN A 198 -3.87 -14.70 -14.21
N ASP A 199 -2.96 -13.84 -13.75
CA ASP A 199 -3.32 -12.65 -12.99
C ASP A 199 -4.08 -11.64 -13.85
N LEU A 200 -3.59 -11.41 -15.08
CA LEU A 200 -4.25 -10.55 -16.05
C LEU A 200 -5.56 -11.17 -16.55
N ARG A 201 -5.61 -12.50 -16.71
CA ARG A 201 -6.86 -13.21 -17.06
C ARG A 201 -7.92 -13.02 -15.98
N TRP A 202 -7.55 -13.20 -14.71
CA TRP A 202 -8.45 -12.98 -13.58
C TRP A 202 -8.96 -11.54 -13.55
N LEU A 203 -8.07 -10.54 -13.67
CA LEU A 203 -8.50 -9.15 -13.65
C LEU A 203 -9.42 -8.81 -14.83
N LYS A 204 -9.13 -9.32 -16.03
CA LYS A 204 -10.01 -9.18 -17.20
C LYS A 204 -11.41 -9.74 -16.89
N GLU A 205 -11.51 -10.95 -16.37
CA GLU A 205 -12.82 -11.54 -16.04
C GLU A 205 -13.61 -10.73 -15.02
N ILE A 206 -12.93 -10.16 -14.01
CA ILE A 206 -13.54 -9.25 -13.03
C ILE A 206 -14.04 -7.97 -13.70
N LEU A 207 -13.22 -7.37 -14.57
CA LEU A 207 -13.53 -6.10 -15.23
C LEU A 207 -14.65 -6.19 -16.26
N TYR A 208 -14.72 -7.31 -16.99
CA TYR A 208 -15.74 -7.57 -18.01
C TYR A 208 -16.98 -8.28 -17.44
N ASP A 209 -17.01 -8.54 -16.13
CA ASP A 209 -18.10 -9.23 -15.43
C ASP A 209 -18.47 -10.59 -16.05
N GLU A 210 -17.49 -11.28 -16.65
CA GLU A 210 -17.71 -12.46 -17.48
C GLU A 210 -18.31 -13.63 -16.68
N LYS A 211 -18.12 -13.65 -15.36
CA LYS A 211 -18.73 -14.65 -14.48
C LYS A 211 -20.19 -14.36 -14.15
N ARG A 212 -20.60 -13.10 -13.97
CA ARG A 212 -22.04 -12.79 -13.76
C ARG A 212 -22.86 -13.01 -15.04
N VAL A 213 -22.25 -12.82 -16.21
CA VAL A 213 -22.91 -13.08 -17.51
C VAL A 213 -23.08 -14.58 -17.77
N LEU A 214 -22.18 -15.44 -17.30
CA LEU A 214 -22.26 -16.90 -17.48
C LEU A 214 -23.32 -17.59 -16.62
N ASP A 215 -23.66 -17.04 -15.44
CA ASP A 215 -24.70 -17.61 -14.57
C ASP A 215 -26.13 -17.39 -15.09
N VAL A 216 -26.33 -16.40 -15.99
CA VAL A 216 -27.65 -16.12 -16.59
C VAL A 216 -27.93 -17.01 -17.81
N CYS A 217 -26.90 -17.52 -18.50
CA CYS A 217 -27.06 -18.10 -19.84
C CYS A 217 -26.56 -19.54 -20.03
N ALA A 218 -25.97 -20.23 -19.04
CA ALA A 218 -25.30 -21.51 -19.33
C ALA A 218 -25.40 -22.60 -18.25
N HIS A 219 -26.20 -23.63 -18.54
CA HIS A 219 -26.06 -25.00 -18.01
C HIS A 219 -24.73 -25.69 -18.44
N THR A 220 -23.77 -24.96 -19.02
CA THR A 220 -22.49 -25.46 -19.56
C THR A 220 -21.26 -24.83 -18.89
N SER A 221 -21.41 -24.07 -17.79
CA SER A 221 -20.38 -23.17 -17.22
C SER A 221 -19.33 -23.80 -16.28
N VAL A 222 -19.34 -25.11 -16.05
CA VAL A 222 -18.40 -25.78 -15.11
C VAL A 222 -16.92 -25.64 -15.57
N LEU A 223 -16.69 -25.53 -16.89
CA LEU A 223 -15.33 -25.46 -17.45
C LEU A 223 -14.64 -24.10 -17.23
N SER A 224 -15.37 -22.97 -17.27
CA SER A 224 -14.77 -21.64 -17.12
C SER A 224 -14.35 -21.34 -15.67
N ALA A 225 -15.20 -21.70 -14.69
CA ALA A 225 -14.86 -21.58 -13.28
C ALA A 225 -13.66 -22.48 -12.86
N SER A 226 -13.50 -23.63 -13.52
CA SER A 226 -12.39 -24.57 -13.33
C SER A 226 -11.05 -24.05 -13.87
N LEU A 227 -11.06 -23.33 -15.01
CA LEU A 227 -9.84 -22.79 -15.62
C LEU A 227 -9.20 -21.67 -14.81
N VAL A 228 -10.01 -20.84 -14.13
CA VAL A 228 -9.51 -19.76 -13.27
C VAL A 228 -8.84 -20.32 -12.03
N ARG A 229 -9.23 -21.49 -11.53
CA ARG A 229 -8.56 -22.13 -10.38
C ARG A 229 -7.20 -22.73 -10.74
N LYS A 230 -6.97 -23.08 -12.01
CA LYS A 230 -5.71 -23.71 -12.44
C LYS A 230 -4.58 -22.68 -12.46
N GLY A 231 -3.63 -22.83 -11.53
CA GLY A 231 -2.39 -22.05 -11.50
C GLY A 231 -2.31 -21.01 -10.37
N PHE A 232 -3.28 -20.96 -9.47
CA PHE A 232 -3.20 -20.18 -8.23
C PHE A 232 -2.99 -21.10 -7.03
N TRP A 233 -2.09 -20.72 -6.13
CA TRP A 233 -1.82 -21.48 -4.89
C TRP A 233 -2.91 -21.27 -3.83
N LYS A 234 -3.61 -20.13 -3.89
CA LYS A 234 -4.82 -19.81 -3.12
C LYS A 234 -5.87 -19.28 -4.10
N PRO A 235 -7.13 -19.75 -4.05
CA PRO A 235 -8.16 -19.31 -4.99
C PRO A 235 -8.43 -17.80 -4.82
N PRO A 236 -8.34 -17.01 -5.90
CA PRO A 236 -8.67 -15.59 -5.84
C PRO A 236 -10.18 -15.37 -5.75
N PRO A 237 -10.64 -14.16 -5.32
CA PRO A 237 -12.05 -13.82 -5.28
C PRO A 237 -12.71 -13.99 -6.67
N GLN A 238 -13.89 -14.61 -6.70
CA GLN A 238 -14.66 -14.75 -7.95
C GLN A 238 -15.42 -13.47 -8.30
N ILE A 239 -15.78 -12.72 -7.28
CA ILE A 239 -16.37 -11.38 -7.35
C ILE A 239 -15.42 -10.47 -6.60
N TRP A 240 -15.22 -9.26 -7.10
CA TRP A 240 -14.35 -8.28 -6.47
C TRP A 240 -14.99 -6.90 -6.55
N LEU A 241 -15.17 -6.25 -5.40
CA LEU A 241 -15.91 -4.98 -5.29
C LEU A 241 -15.01 -3.74 -5.49
N GLY A 242 -13.84 -3.90 -6.11
CA GLY A 242 -12.94 -2.79 -6.40
C GLY A 242 -13.48 -1.88 -7.51
N SER A 243 -13.37 -0.57 -7.31
CA SER A 243 -13.75 0.42 -8.33
C SER A 243 -12.76 0.42 -9.49
N THR A 244 -13.24 0.30 -10.72
CA THR A 244 -12.40 0.30 -11.93
C THR A 244 -11.55 1.56 -12.06
N SER A 245 -12.05 2.72 -11.63
CA SER A 245 -11.31 4.00 -11.62
C SER A 245 -10.09 4.01 -10.69
N ARG A 246 -10.05 3.11 -9.70
CA ARG A 246 -9.00 3.00 -8.68
C ARG A 246 -7.98 1.91 -8.98
N ILE A 247 -8.19 1.11 -10.01
CA ILE A 247 -7.27 0.04 -10.38
C ILE A 247 -6.10 0.61 -11.18
N ARG A 248 -4.90 0.12 -10.91
CA ARG A 248 -3.70 0.32 -11.73
C ARG A 248 -3.03 -1.02 -11.97
N VAL A 249 -2.25 -1.13 -13.05
CA VAL A 249 -1.34 -2.26 -13.28
C VAL A 249 0.08 -1.74 -13.22
N LEU A 250 0.88 -2.27 -12.31
CA LEU A 250 2.29 -1.90 -12.16
C LEU A 250 3.08 -2.34 -13.40
N ASP A 251 3.99 -1.49 -13.89
CA ASP A 251 4.89 -1.87 -14.98
C ASP A 251 5.89 -2.96 -14.51
N PRO A 252 5.97 -4.13 -15.16
CA PRO A 252 6.96 -5.19 -14.92
C PRO A 252 8.40 -4.71 -14.91
N HIS A 253 8.71 -3.55 -15.49
CA HIS A 253 10.02 -2.92 -15.36
C HIS A 253 10.46 -2.76 -13.90
N PHE A 254 9.55 -2.44 -12.98
CA PHE A 254 9.91 -2.32 -11.55
C PHE A 254 10.27 -3.66 -10.93
N LEU A 255 9.56 -4.73 -11.29
CA LEU A 255 9.86 -6.06 -10.79
C LEU A 255 11.13 -6.64 -11.43
N HIS A 256 11.38 -6.33 -12.70
CA HIS A 256 12.66 -6.57 -13.36
C HIS A 256 13.79 -5.84 -12.63
N GLY A 257 13.68 -4.53 -12.40
CA GLY A 257 14.69 -3.73 -11.69
C GLY A 257 14.94 -4.23 -10.27
N THR A 258 13.88 -4.61 -9.55
CA THR A 258 13.99 -5.22 -8.22
C THR A 258 14.81 -6.51 -8.30
N ALA A 259 14.50 -7.40 -9.25
CA ALA A 259 15.21 -8.66 -9.42
C ALA A 259 16.66 -8.45 -9.87
N SER A 260 16.90 -7.71 -10.96
CA SER A 260 18.22 -7.60 -11.59
C SER A 260 19.16 -6.66 -10.86
N SER A 261 18.65 -5.50 -10.42
CA SER A 261 19.48 -4.42 -9.91
C SER A 261 19.59 -4.49 -8.38
N LEU A 262 18.48 -4.69 -7.67
CA LEU A 262 18.49 -4.71 -6.21
C LEU A 262 18.90 -6.07 -5.63
N LEU A 263 18.37 -7.17 -6.16
CA LEU A 263 18.58 -8.52 -5.62
C LEU A 263 19.56 -9.39 -6.42
N GLN A 264 20.00 -8.95 -7.60
CA GLN A 264 20.90 -9.69 -8.49
C GLN A 264 20.40 -11.11 -8.85
N ILE A 265 19.08 -11.28 -8.92
CA ILE A 265 18.41 -12.54 -9.28
C ILE A 265 18.55 -12.76 -10.81
N PRO A 266 18.98 -13.96 -11.25
CA PRO A 266 19.02 -14.30 -12.68
C PRO A 266 17.62 -14.32 -13.31
N LEU A 267 17.41 -13.51 -14.35
CA LEU A 267 16.14 -13.41 -15.07
C LEU A 267 15.84 -14.63 -15.98
N HIS A 268 16.88 -15.39 -16.31
CA HIS A 268 16.80 -16.64 -17.07
C HIS A 268 17.40 -17.79 -16.24
N PRO A 269 16.63 -18.39 -15.32
CA PRO A 269 17.14 -19.47 -14.49
C PRO A 269 17.53 -20.67 -15.35
N LYS A 270 18.68 -21.28 -15.06
CA LYS A 270 19.09 -22.54 -15.68
C LYS A 270 18.10 -23.63 -15.27
N ARG A 271 17.80 -24.59 -16.16
CA ARG A 271 16.78 -25.68 -16.03
C ARG A 271 16.73 -26.45 -14.69
N LYS A 272 17.72 -26.34 -13.81
CA LYS A 272 17.81 -27.03 -12.50
C LYS A 272 17.59 -26.11 -11.28
N GLN A 273 17.41 -24.81 -11.46
CA GLN A 273 17.21 -23.87 -10.34
C GLN A 273 15.72 -23.62 -10.11
N LYS A 274 15.30 -23.62 -8.84
CA LYS A 274 13.95 -23.13 -8.48
C LYS A 274 13.87 -21.65 -8.85
N PRO A 275 12.84 -21.19 -9.58
CA PRO A 275 12.67 -19.79 -9.86
C PRO A 275 12.40 -19.03 -8.55
N VAL A 276 13.27 -18.07 -8.24
CA VAL A 276 13.12 -17.14 -7.12
C VAL A 276 12.60 -15.82 -7.68
N HIS A 277 11.60 -15.25 -7.02
CA HIS A 277 11.02 -13.96 -7.38
C HIS A 277 11.05 -13.02 -6.18
N PRO A 278 11.27 -11.71 -6.39
CA PRO A 278 11.17 -10.73 -5.31
C PRO A 278 9.80 -10.76 -4.64
N THR A 279 9.75 -10.59 -3.32
CA THR A 279 8.49 -10.40 -2.59
C THR A 279 7.79 -9.10 -3.00
N THR A 280 6.48 -9.02 -2.78
CA THR A 280 5.74 -7.75 -2.94
C THR A 280 6.31 -6.65 -2.04
N GLY A 281 6.89 -7.01 -0.88
CA GLY A 281 7.49 -6.06 0.06
C GLY A 281 8.71 -5.37 -0.51
N ILE A 282 9.72 -6.13 -0.95
CA ILE A 282 10.92 -5.54 -1.53
C ILE A 282 10.63 -4.81 -2.85
N LEU A 283 9.66 -5.30 -3.63
CA LEU A 283 9.15 -4.59 -4.81
C LEU A 283 8.55 -3.23 -4.44
N ALA A 284 7.74 -3.16 -3.38
CA ALA A 284 7.13 -1.91 -2.93
C ALA A 284 8.18 -0.90 -2.45
N VAL A 285 9.24 -1.37 -1.80
CA VAL A 285 10.40 -0.52 -1.47
C VAL A 285 11.04 0.00 -2.75
N PHE A 286 11.31 -0.85 -3.74
CA PHE A 286 11.88 -0.42 -5.02
C PHE A 286 10.97 0.58 -5.77
N VAL A 287 9.64 0.39 -5.73
CA VAL A 287 8.67 1.35 -6.28
C VAL A 287 8.74 2.69 -5.54
N ALA A 288 8.77 2.69 -4.21
CA ALA A 288 8.89 3.90 -3.41
C ALA A 288 10.20 4.64 -3.71
N LEU A 289 11.31 3.93 -3.84
CA LEU A 289 12.62 4.49 -4.21
C LEU A 289 12.59 5.22 -5.56
N ASN A 290 11.76 4.76 -6.50
CA ASN A 290 11.64 5.37 -7.82
C ASN A 290 10.57 6.46 -7.92
N TYR A 291 9.74 6.62 -6.88
CA TYR A 291 8.64 7.59 -6.88
C TYR A 291 8.78 8.67 -5.82
N CYS A 292 9.51 8.43 -4.75
CA CYS A 292 9.48 9.26 -3.56
C CYS A 292 10.84 9.91 -3.31
N ASP A 293 10.80 11.05 -2.63
CA ASP A 293 12.01 11.73 -2.19
C ASP A 293 12.46 11.16 -0.84
N VAL A 294 11.55 10.86 0.07
CA VAL A 294 11.88 10.24 1.36
C VAL A 294 11.16 8.90 1.47
N VAL A 295 11.89 7.83 1.78
CA VAL A 295 11.32 6.48 1.90
C VAL A 295 11.60 5.92 3.28
N HIS A 296 10.54 5.76 4.05
CA HIS A 296 10.58 5.09 5.34
C HIS A 296 9.81 3.78 5.29
N ILE A 297 10.20 2.82 6.11
CA ILE A 297 9.61 1.48 6.12
C ILE A 297 9.27 1.02 7.54
N ALA A 298 8.24 0.19 7.67
CA ALA A 298 7.84 -0.44 8.93
C ALA A 298 7.22 -1.81 8.67
N GLY A 299 7.28 -2.74 9.62
CA GLY A 299 6.73 -4.09 9.45
C GLY A 299 7.53 -4.94 8.43
N PHE A 300 8.82 -4.65 8.29
CA PHE A 300 9.76 -5.45 7.51
C PHE A 300 10.65 -6.30 8.41
N GLY A 301 11.18 -7.38 7.85
CA GLY A 301 12.00 -8.34 8.57
C GLY A 301 11.21 -9.51 9.13
N TYR A 302 11.94 -10.58 9.42
CA TYR A 302 11.43 -11.76 10.10
C TYR A 302 12.06 -11.81 11.49
N PRO A 303 11.32 -12.30 12.50
CA PRO A 303 11.88 -12.47 13.83
C PRO A 303 13.15 -13.33 13.74
N ALA A 304 14.26 -12.87 14.33
CA ALA A 304 15.52 -13.61 14.41
C ALA A 304 15.41 -14.94 15.20
N SER A 305 14.23 -15.21 15.77
CA SER A 305 13.98 -16.35 16.62
C SER A 305 13.97 -17.65 15.82
N LYS A 306 14.74 -18.64 16.30
CA LYS A 306 14.59 -20.04 15.87
C LYS A 306 13.23 -20.64 16.26
N ASN A 307 12.43 -19.91 17.04
CA ASN A 307 11.11 -20.33 17.47
C ASN A 307 10.14 -20.43 16.28
N GLN A 308 9.74 -21.65 15.96
CA GLN A 308 8.79 -21.95 14.89
C GLN A 308 7.37 -21.45 15.17
N GLU A 309 7.06 -21.13 16.44
CA GLU A 309 5.76 -20.61 16.87
C GLU A 309 5.70 -19.09 16.84
N HIS A 310 6.81 -18.40 16.58
CA HIS A 310 6.80 -16.95 16.50
C HIS A 310 5.90 -16.50 15.33
N PRO A 311 4.93 -15.58 15.55
CA PRO A 311 4.11 -15.06 14.47
C PRO A 311 4.96 -14.33 13.44
N ILE A 312 4.63 -14.49 12.16
CA ILE A 312 5.33 -13.79 11.08
C ILE A 312 4.64 -12.48 10.69
N HIS A 313 3.33 -12.40 10.88
CA HIS A 313 2.54 -11.22 10.54
C HIS A 313 2.01 -10.54 11.80
N TYR A 314 1.77 -9.23 11.73
CA TYR A 314 1.11 -8.51 12.84
C TYR A 314 -0.34 -8.96 13.07
N TYR A 315 -0.91 -9.68 12.10
CA TYR A 315 -2.27 -10.20 12.07
C TYR A 315 -2.29 -11.72 11.81
N GLY A 316 -3.45 -12.34 12.03
CA GLY A 316 -3.63 -13.77 11.78
C GLY A 316 -2.82 -14.65 12.72
N TYR A 317 -2.63 -15.91 12.30
CA TYR A 317 -2.01 -16.97 13.11
C TYR A 317 -0.84 -17.66 12.41
N ASP A 318 -0.38 -17.14 11.27
CA ASP A 318 0.77 -17.69 10.58
C ASP A 318 2.04 -17.49 11.41
N THR A 319 2.85 -18.54 11.47
CA THR A 319 4.10 -18.57 12.24
C THR A 319 5.29 -18.94 11.35
N MET A 320 6.50 -18.84 11.90
CA MET A 320 7.73 -19.24 11.21
C MET A 320 7.67 -20.68 10.64
N LYS A 321 6.81 -21.56 11.20
CA LYS A 321 6.54 -22.90 10.65
C LYS A 321 5.99 -22.85 9.22
N SER A 322 5.15 -21.88 8.90
CA SER A 322 4.54 -21.70 7.56
C SER A 322 5.58 -21.27 6.51
N MET A 323 6.76 -20.80 6.93
CA MET A 323 7.81 -20.29 6.04
C MET A 323 8.82 -21.36 5.58
N LYS A 324 8.76 -22.60 6.09
CA LYS A 324 9.76 -23.65 5.81
C LYS A 324 9.93 -24.01 4.32
N ASP A 325 8.91 -23.80 3.50
CA ASP A 325 8.90 -24.12 2.07
C ASP A 325 8.74 -22.88 1.17
N SER A 326 9.04 -21.68 1.68
CA SER A 326 8.90 -20.43 0.91
C SER A 326 9.78 -20.43 -0.34
N TYR A 327 9.23 -19.92 -1.45
CA TYR A 327 9.95 -19.75 -2.72
C TYR A 327 10.78 -18.46 -2.77
N HIS A 328 10.74 -17.64 -1.71
CA HIS A 328 11.45 -16.36 -1.62
C HIS A 328 12.79 -16.51 -0.89
N ASP A 329 13.80 -15.79 -1.38
CA ASP A 329 15.11 -15.72 -0.73
C ASP A 329 15.13 -14.58 0.30
N LEU A 330 14.58 -14.88 1.47
CA LEU A 330 14.41 -13.90 2.55
C LEU A 330 15.75 -13.35 3.06
N THR A 331 16.82 -14.14 2.94
CA THR A 331 18.17 -13.74 3.36
C THR A 331 18.69 -12.63 2.44
N HIS A 332 18.62 -12.82 1.12
CA HIS A 332 19.09 -11.80 0.18
C HIS A 332 18.23 -10.53 0.21
N GLU A 333 16.91 -10.64 0.45
CA GLU A 333 16.05 -9.47 0.63
C GLU A 333 16.40 -8.69 1.90
N ALA A 334 16.65 -9.38 3.02
CA ALA A 334 17.09 -8.74 4.25
C ALA A 334 18.44 -8.03 4.08
N GLU A 335 19.40 -8.66 3.40
CA GLU A 335 20.69 -8.03 3.07
C GLU A 335 20.52 -6.79 2.18
N ALA A 336 19.62 -6.84 1.19
CA ALA A 336 19.33 -5.70 0.33
C ALA A 336 18.72 -4.53 1.11
N LEU A 337 17.74 -4.80 1.99
CA LEU A 337 17.18 -3.80 2.87
C LEU A 337 18.23 -3.21 3.81
N LYS A 338 19.15 -4.03 4.32
CA LYS A 338 20.23 -3.55 5.18
C LYS A 338 21.19 -2.63 4.43
N LYS A 339 21.59 -2.97 3.20
CA LYS A 339 22.39 -2.10 2.32
C LYS A 339 21.69 -0.78 2.03
N LEU A 340 20.38 -0.83 1.78
CA LEU A 340 19.59 0.39 1.61
C LEU A 340 19.63 1.24 2.89
N GLU A 341 19.33 0.66 4.06
CA GLU A 341 19.40 1.39 5.33
C GLU A 341 20.79 2.01 5.58
N ASP A 342 21.86 1.25 5.41
CA ASP A 342 23.24 1.69 5.70
C ASP A 342 23.70 2.84 4.79
N SER A 343 23.20 2.87 3.54
CA SER A 343 23.45 3.97 2.61
C SER A 343 22.60 5.22 2.90
N GLY A 344 21.72 5.17 3.91
CA GLY A 344 20.70 6.21 4.16
C GLY A 344 19.56 6.14 3.15
N ALA A 345 19.48 5.03 2.41
CA ALA A 345 18.57 4.80 1.33
C ALA A 345 17.15 4.34 1.74
N ILE A 346 16.93 4.12 3.00
CA ILE A 346 15.62 3.99 3.61
C ILE A 346 15.85 4.25 5.10
N MET A 347 14.78 4.53 5.83
CA MET A 347 14.84 4.53 7.29
C MET A 347 13.72 3.66 7.85
N TYR A 348 14.03 2.86 8.87
CA TYR A 348 13.01 2.14 9.61
C TYR A 348 12.31 3.07 10.60
N LEU A 349 10.99 2.93 10.73
CA LEU A 349 10.20 3.67 11.72
C LEU A 349 10.25 3.04 13.12
N HIS A 350 10.71 1.80 13.23
CA HIS A 350 10.92 1.09 14.49
C HIS A 350 12.34 0.46 14.53
N PRO A 351 12.91 0.22 15.73
CA PRO A 351 14.15 -0.53 15.84
C PRO A 351 14.03 -1.94 15.25
N HIS A 352 15.15 -2.48 14.77
CA HIS A 352 15.26 -3.90 14.45
C HIS A 352 15.17 -4.72 15.75
N SER A 353 14.52 -5.88 15.68
CA SER A 353 14.53 -6.90 16.75
C SER A 353 15.55 -7.98 16.47
#